data_AF-A0A1X0QXM2-F1
#
_entry.id   AF-A0A1X0QXM2-F1
#
_cell.length_a   1.000
_cell.length_b   1.000
_cell.length_c   1.000
_cell.angle_alpha   90.00
_cell.angle_beta   90.00
_cell.angle_gamma   90.00
#
_symmetry.space_group_name_H-M   'P 1'
#
loop_
_entity.id
_entity.type
_entity.pdbx_description
1 polymer ?
#
loop_
_entity_poly.entity_id
_entity_poly.type
_entity_poly.pdbx_seq_one_letter_code
_entity_poly.pdbx_strand_id
1 'polypeptide(L)'
;MSKLSLMLERTSILQAQFLFRSLFLPEDALLTCLLPYIRNTRGSQWYALSQPDTRSLKAAKRRFLQQNLEIRQRCRNSKLLSSCRRSISLDPILWLLMSKSERSRCIHWRLGWLPGGKLRPCPKHPMQQLSKNHAISCLDMHRHLLMPETIRDPLPFLLNMLPLRPSVPPNLALTWSQQWPILCSLQHELDQLYYNKLIPTKHSHGQKLLVWLKQSI
;
A
#
# COMPACT_ATOMS: atom_id res chain seq x y z
N MET A 1 -6.77 13.35 -19.78
CA MET A 1 -8.21 13.28 -19.46
C MET A 1 -8.54 11.88 -18.98
N SER A 2 -8.99 11.74 -17.72
CA SER A 2 -9.44 10.47 -17.14
C SER A 2 -10.72 10.02 -17.85
N LYS A 3 -10.65 8.95 -18.66
CA LYS A 3 -11.86 8.25 -19.11
C LYS A 3 -12.61 7.83 -17.84
N LEU A 4 -13.75 8.47 -17.57
CA LEU A 4 -14.72 7.92 -16.63
C LEU A 4 -14.92 6.45 -17.04
N SER A 5 -14.79 5.53 -16.08
CA SER A 5 -15.21 4.13 -16.27
C SER A 5 -16.58 4.15 -16.97
N LEU A 6 -16.70 3.43 -18.09
CA LEU A 6 -17.97 3.31 -18.83
C LEU A 6 -19.09 3.02 -17.83
N MET A 7 -20.26 3.67 -17.97
CA MET A 7 -21.38 3.49 -17.05
C MET A 7 -21.72 2.01 -16.81
N LEU A 8 -21.55 1.18 -17.84
CA LEU A 8 -21.68 -0.28 -17.80
C LEU A 8 -20.73 -0.98 -16.81
N GLU A 9 -19.51 -0.47 -16.67
CA GLU A 9 -18.50 -1.01 -15.76
C GLU A 9 -18.84 -0.67 -14.31
N ARG A 10 -19.39 0.55 -14.09
CA ARG A 10 -19.89 0.97 -12.77
C ARG A 10 -21.11 0.17 -12.34
N THR A 11 -22.06 -0.09 -13.24
CA THR A 11 -23.23 -0.92 -12.94
C THR A 11 -22.83 -2.35 -12.61
N SER A 12 -21.90 -2.92 -13.37
CA SER A 12 -21.36 -4.28 -13.11
C SER A 12 -20.68 -4.37 -11.73
N ILE A 13 -19.89 -3.36 -11.35
CA ILE A 13 -19.25 -3.28 -10.03
C ILE A 13 -20.31 -3.17 -8.92
N LEU A 14 -21.32 -2.32 -9.09
CA LEU A 14 -22.38 -2.15 -8.10
C LEU A 14 -23.21 -3.43 -7.93
N GLN A 15 -23.55 -4.09 -9.03
CA GLN A 15 -24.24 -5.39 -9.01
C GLN A 15 -23.43 -6.44 -8.26
N ALA A 16 -22.13 -6.58 -8.58
CA ALA A 16 -21.24 -7.51 -7.88
C ALA A 16 -21.08 -7.17 -6.39
N GLN A 17 -21.01 -5.89 -6.02
CA GLN A 17 -20.95 -5.46 -4.62
C GLN A 17 -22.24 -5.74 -3.87
N PHE A 18 -23.39 -5.50 -4.49
CA PHE A 18 -24.70 -5.76 -3.91
C PHE A 18 -24.88 -7.26 -3.65
N LEU A 19 -24.55 -8.10 -4.64
CA LEU A 19 -24.54 -9.56 -4.51
C LEU A 19 -23.57 -10.06 -3.44
N PHE A 20 -22.41 -9.42 -3.30
CA PHE A 20 -21.47 -9.76 -2.24
C PHE A 20 -22.06 -9.44 -0.87
N ARG A 21 -22.71 -8.27 -0.71
CA ARG A 21 -23.30 -7.85 0.56
C ARG A 21 -24.48 -8.74 0.96
N SER A 22 -25.29 -9.20 0.01
CA SER A 22 -26.43 -10.06 0.30
C SER A 22 -26.05 -11.41 0.91
N LEU A 23 -24.80 -11.87 0.73
CA LEU A 23 -24.29 -13.09 1.35
C LEU A 23 -23.89 -12.95 2.83
N PHE A 24 -23.76 -11.70 3.33
CA PHE A 24 -23.35 -11.41 4.71
C PHE A 24 -24.38 -10.53 5.44
N LEU A 25 -25.61 -10.47 4.94
CA LEU A 25 -26.69 -9.80 5.64
C LEU A 25 -27.09 -10.61 6.88
N PRO A 26 -27.52 -9.94 7.95
CA PRO A 26 -28.06 -10.63 9.12
C PRO A 26 -29.37 -11.36 8.77
N GLU A 27 -29.73 -12.34 9.59
CA GLU A 27 -30.85 -13.26 9.33
C GLU A 27 -32.21 -12.55 9.28
N ASP A 28 -32.34 -11.43 10.00
CA ASP A 28 -33.51 -10.57 10.09
C ASP A 28 -33.64 -9.55 8.94
N ALA A 29 -32.63 -9.43 8.08
CA ALA A 29 -32.71 -8.55 6.93
C ALA A 29 -33.81 -9.02 5.96
N LEU A 30 -34.63 -8.08 5.48
CA LEU A 30 -35.72 -8.34 4.52
C LEU A 30 -35.27 -9.22 3.33
N LEU A 31 -34.07 -8.97 2.79
CA LEU A 31 -33.52 -9.73 1.67
C LEU A 31 -33.22 -11.19 2.06
N THR A 32 -32.78 -11.45 3.29
CA THR A 32 -32.52 -12.78 3.85
C THR A 32 -33.83 -13.55 4.05
N CYS A 33 -34.87 -12.87 4.53
CA CYS A 33 -36.22 -13.45 4.67
C CYS A 33 -36.88 -13.77 3.31
N LEU A 34 -36.63 -12.95 2.29
CA LEU A 34 -37.19 -13.13 0.94
C LEU A 34 -36.37 -14.08 0.06
N LEU A 35 -35.11 -14.33 0.41
CA LEU A 35 -34.17 -15.16 -0.35
C LEU A 35 -34.70 -16.58 -0.69
N PRO A 36 -35.37 -17.31 0.22
CA PRO A 36 -35.96 -18.63 -0.08
C PRO A 36 -37.02 -18.56 -1.20
N TYR A 37 -37.83 -17.49 -1.22
CA TYR A 37 -38.88 -17.29 -2.21
C TYR A 37 -38.31 -16.86 -3.56
N ILE A 38 -37.28 -16.00 -3.54
CA ILE A 38 -36.57 -15.56 -4.75
C ILE A 38 -35.82 -16.73 -5.39
N ARG A 39 -35.18 -17.59 -4.59
CA ARG A 39 -34.45 -18.79 -5.06
C ARG A 39 -35.36 -19.84 -5.70
N ASN A 40 -36.65 -19.86 -5.41
CA ASN A 40 -37.58 -20.86 -5.95
C ASN A 40 -38.06 -20.55 -7.38
N THR A 41 -37.73 -19.37 -7.92
CA THR A 41 -37.98 -19.06 -9.33
C THR A 41 -36.87 -19.64 -10.21
N ARG A 42 -37.08 -20.87 -10.71
CA ARG A 42 -36.21 -21.49 -11.72
C ARG A 42 -36.12 -20.56 -12.93
N GLY A 43 -34.94 -19.98 -13.15
CA GLY A 43 -34.66 -19.06 -14.26
C GLY A 43 -34.32 -17.63 -13.85
N SER A 44 -34.45 -17.25 -12.57
CA SER A 44 -34.01 -15.92 -12.13
C SER A 44 -32.47 -15.85 -12.10
N GLN A 45 -31.90 -14.73 -12.59
CA GLN A 45 -30.46 -14.46 -12.45
C GLN A 45 -30.00 -14.57 -10.99
N TRP A 46 -30.88 -14.27 -10.03
CA TRP A 46 -30.62 -14.39 -8.59
C TRP A 46 -30.39 -15.83 -8.13
N TYR A 47 -31.04 -16.82 -8.71
CA TYR A 47 -30.78 -18.23 -8.42
C TYR A 47 -29.34 -18.62 -8.82
N ALA A 48 -28.91 -18.24 -10.03
CA ALA A 48 -27.55 -18.47 -10.51
C ALA A 48 -26.48 -17.71 -9.69
N LEU A 49 -26.81 -16.50 -9.23
CA LEU A 49 -25.90 -15.62 -8.47
C LEU A 49 -25.88 -15.88 -6.96
N SER A 50 -26.83 -16.64 -6.42
CA SER A 50 -26.93 -16.97 -4.98
C SER A 50 -26.39 -18.35 -4.59
N GLN A 51 -25.91 -19.11 -5.57
CA GLN A 51 -25.20 -20.39 -5.46
C GLN A 51 -23.65 -20.33 -5.50
N PRO A 52 -22.93 -19.18 -5.46
CA PRO A 52 -21.49 -19.24 -5.55
C PRO A 52 -20.92 -19.65 -4.18
N ASP A 53 -20.10 -20.69 -4.20
CA ASP A 53 -19.18 -21.00 -3.09
C ASP A 53 -18.46 -19.71 -2.69
N THR A 54 -18.57 -19.32 -1.42
CA THR A 54 -18.03 -18.07 -0.89
C THR A 54 -16.52 -17.96 -1.15
N ARG A 55 -15.82 -19.10 -1.26
CA ARG A 55 -14.41 -19.14 -1.66
C ARG A 55 -14.22 -18.77 -3.13
N SER A 56 -15.06 -19.30 -4.02
CA SER A 56 -15.04 -19.01 -5.46
C SER A 56 -15.30 -17.52 -5.72
N LEU A 57 -16.27 -16.93 -5.03
CA LEU A 57 -16.60 -15.51 -5.16
C LEU A 57 -15.47 -14.60 -4.63
N LYS A 58 -14.86 -14.95 -3.48
CA LYS A 58 -13.67 -14.23 -2.96
C LYS A 58 -12.50 -14.31 -3.94
N ALA A 59 -12.27 -15.47 -4.55
CA ALA A 59 -11.24 -15.66 -5.56
C ALA A 59 -11.53 -14.85 -6.84
N ALA A 60 -12.77 -14.87 -7.33
CA ALA A 60 -13.20 -14.10 -8.49
C ALA A 60 -13.05 -12.58 -8.26
N LYS A 61 -13.48 -12.08 -7.10
CA LYS A 61 -13.29 -10.68 -6.70
C LYS A 61 -11.80 -10.31 -6.66
N ARG A 62 -10.95 -11.16 -6.07
CA ARG A 62 -9.49 -10.92 -6.04
C ARG A 62 -8.91 -10.87 -7.46
N ARG A 63 -9.27 -11.81 -8.34
CA ARG A 63 -8.82 -11.83 -9.75
C ARG A 63 -9.25 -10.56 -10.49
N PHE A 64 -10.52 -10.16 -10.36
CA PHE A 64 -11.04 -8.95 -10.99
C PHE A 64 -10.30 -7.70 -10.52
N LEU A 65 -10.09 -7.54 -9.20
CA LEU A 65 -9.35 -6.41 -8.66
C LEU A 65 -7.90 -6.42 -9.16
N GLN A 66 -7.26 -7.59 -9.17
CA GLN A 66 -5.87 -7.77 -9.59
C GLN A 66 -5.68 -7.38 -11.08
N GLN A 67 -6.56 -7.85 -11.96
CA GLN A 67 -6.56 -7.48 -13.38
C GLN A 67 -6.76 -5.97 -13.57
N ASN A 68 -7.67 -5.35 -12.83
CA ASN A 68 -7.88 -3.90 -12.87
C ASN A 68 -6.63 -3.12 -12.43
N LEU A 69 -5.93 -3.59 -11.41
CA LEU A 69 -4.68 -2.98 -10.96
C LEU A 69 -3.59 -3.09 -12.03
N GLU A 70 -3.44 -4.25 -12.65
CA GLU A 70 -2.48 -4.44 -13.75
C GLU A 70 -2.77 -3.54 -14.96
N ILE A 71 -4.05 -3.44 -15.35
CA ILE A 71 -4.49 -2.53 -16.42
C ILE A 71 -4.12 -1.09 -16.07
N ARG A 72 -4.44 -0.64 -14.85
CA ARG A 72 -4.13 0.73 -14.42
C ARG A 72 -2.64 0.99 -14.30
N GLN A 73 -1.84 0.02 -13.88
CA GLN A 73 -0.38 0.13 -13.83
C GLN A 73 0.25 0.27 -15.22
N ARG A 74 -0.34 -0.38 -16.24
CA ARG A 74 0.09 -0.22 -17.65
C ARG A 74 -0.33 1.12 -18.24
N CYS A 75 -1.36 1.77 -17.71
CA CYS A 75 -1.74 3.11 -18.13
C CYS A 75 -0.67 4.13 -17.71
N ARG A 76 -0.07 4.84 -18.68
CA ARG A 76 0.94 5.90 -18.48
C ARG A 76 0.51 7.04 -17.53
N ASN A 77 -0.77 7.14 -17.20
CA ASN A 77 -1.34 8.28 -16.49
C ASN A 77 -1.31 8.15 -14.96
N SER A 78 -0.99 6.99 -14.37
CA SER A 78 -0.98 6.82 -12.90
C SER A 78 0.44 6.59 -12.35
N LYS A 79 1.22 7.68 -12.25
CA LYS A 79 2.56 7.66 -11.62
C LYS A 79 2.57 7.11 -10.19
N LEU A 80 1.47 7.26 -9.44
CA LEU A 80 1.36 6.73 -8.08
C LEU A 80 1.14 5.20 -8.09
N LEU A 81 0.28 4.69 -8.98
CA LEU A 81 -0.02 3.25 -9.02
C LEU A 81 1.15 2.43 -9.58
N SER A 82 1.99 3.02 -10.45
CA SER A 82 3.23 2.38 -10.91
C SER A 82 4.23 2.15 -9.78
N SER A 83 4.15 2.95 -8.72
CA SER A 83 4.99 2.80 -7.52
C SER A 83 4.37 1.90 -6.46
N CYS A 84 3.12 1.44 -6.64
CA CYS A 84 2.48 0.47 -5.75
C CYS A 84 2.93 -0.97 -6.05
N ARG A 85 2.65 -1.90 -5.13
CA ARG A 85 2.91 -3.32 -5.34
C ARG A 85 2.09 -3.87 -6.51
N ARG A 86 2.63 -4.89 -7.17
CA ARG A 86 1.95 -5.60 -8.25
C ARG A 86 0.80 -6.48 -7.75
N SER A 87 0.74 -6.82 -6.46
CA SER A 87 -0.29 -7.68 -5.89
C SER A 87 -1.25 -6.91 -4.99
N ILE A 88 -2.54 -7.22 -5.07
CA ILE A 88 -3.54 -6.71 -4.13
C ILE A 88 -3.48 -7.51 -2.83
N SER A 89 -2.90 -6.88 -1.81
CA SER A 89 -2.80 -7.39 -0.45
C SER A 89 -2.93 -6.26 0.55
N LEU A 90 -3.18 -6.60 1.82
CA LEU A 90 -2.97 -5.64 2.90
C LEU A 90 -1.51 -5.18 2.87
N ASP A 91 -1.32 -3.87 2.94
CA ASP A 91 0.00 -3.29 2.93
C ASP A 91 0.74 -3.66 4.23
N PRO A 92 1.98 -4.20 4.15
CA PRO A 92 2.77 -4.51 5.34
C PRO A 92 2.91 -3.37 6.33
N ILE A 93 2.93 -2.11 5.87
CA ILE A 93 3.02 -0.93 6.76
C ILE A 93 1.87 -0.89 7.79
N LEU A 94 0.70 -1.45 7.46
CA LEU A 94 -0.47 -1.44 8.33
C LEU A 94 -0.38 -2.43 9.49
N TRP A 95 0.33 -3.55 9.32
CA TRP A 95 0.40 -4.61 10.32
C TRP A 95 1.79 -4.85 10.90
N LEU A 96 2.86 -4.41 10.23
CA LEU A 96 4.23 -4.50 10.75
C LEU A 96 4.39 -3.69 12.04
N LEU A 97 5.17 -4.24 12.97
CA LEU A 97 5.46 -3.61 14.26
C LEU A 97 6.40 -2.42 14.07
N MET A 98 5.87 -1.23 14.29
CA MET A 98 6.60 0.04 14.25
C MET A 98 5.91 1.08 15.12
N SER A 99 6.60 2.16 15.45
CA SER A 99 6.01 3.29 16.17
C SER A 99 4.98 4.03 15.30
N LYS A 100 4.11 4.81 15.94
CA LYS A 100 3.11 5.64 15.24
C LYS A 100 3.77 6.63 14.26
N SER A 101 4.91 7.21 14.64
CA SER A 101 5.63 8.18 13.80
C SER A 101 6.30 7.52 12.61
N GLU A 102 6.94 6.36 12.78
CA GLU A 102 7.50 5.56 11.66
C GLU A 102 6.42 5.15 10.68
N ARG A 103 5.28 4.67 11.18
CA ARG A 103 4.14 4.31 10.33
C ARG A 103 3.64 5.51 9.53
N SER A 104 3.48 6.66 10.18
CA SER A 104 3.06 7.89 9.52
C SER A 104 4.02 8.28 8.39
N ARG A 105 5.34 8.24 8.64
CA ARG A 105 6.36 8.52 7.63
C ARG A 105 6.27 7.55 6.45
N CYS A 106 6.21 6.24 6.73
CA CYS A 106 6.09 5.23 5.68
C CYS A 106 4.84 5.42 4.81
N ILE A 107 3.70 5.77 5.41
CA ILE A 107 2.46 6.07 4.68
C ILE A 107 2.63 7.30 3.80
N HIS A 108 3.16 8.41 4.32
CA HIS A 108 3.39 9.63 3.54
C HIS A 108 4.26 9.35 2.31
N TRP A 109 5.38 8.64 2.51
CA TRP A 109 6.28 8.28 1.42
C TRP A 109 5.62 7.37 0.38
N ARG A 110 4.79 6.43 0.82
CA ARG A 110 4.08 5.52 -0.09
C ARG A 110 3.04 6.24 -0.94
N LEU A 111 2.43 7.29 -0.42
CA LEU A 111 1.52 8.16 -1.16
C LEU A 111 2.26 9.17 -2.07
N GLY A 112 3.59 9.18 -2.06
CA GLY A 112 4.38 10.17 -2.78
C GLY A 112 4.30 11.57 -2.19
N TRP A 113 3.89 11.68 -0.92
CA TRP A 113 3.78 12.95 -0.22
C TRP A 113 5.13 13.32 0.39
N LEU A 114 5.72 14.41 -0.12
CA LEU A 114 6.69 15.15 0.66
C LEU A 114 5.95 15.83 1.82
N PRO A 115 6.56 15.94 3.01
CA PRO A 115 5.92 16.64 4.13
C PRO A 115 5.43 18.02 3.67
N GLY A 116 4.20 18.41 4.01
CA GLY A 116 3.65 19.75 3.79
C GLY A 116 3.35 20.22 2.35
N GLY A 117 3.55 19.40 1.31
CA GLY A 117 3.00 19.59 -0.06
C GLY A 117 3.52 20.79 -0.88
N LYS A 118 4.19 21.75 -0.25
CA LYS A 118 4.85 22.89 -0.91
C LYS A 118 6.35 22.65 -0.94
N LEU A 119 6.97 22.87 -2.10
CA LEU A 119 8.42 22.85 -2.21
C LEU A 119 9.02 23.98 -1.34
N ARG A 120 10.01 23.61 -0.53
CA ARG A 120 10.78 24.53 0.30
C ARG A 120 12.22 24.53 -0.16
N PRO A 121 12.97 25.63 -0.03
CA PRO A 121 14.41 25.60 -0.27
C PRO A 121 15.08 24.58 0.67
N CYS A 122 16.04 23.83 0.16
CA CYS A 122 16.78 22.88 0.97
C CYS A 122 17.70 23.63 1.95
N PRO A 123 17.68 23.31 3.26
CA PRO A 123 18.61 23.92 4.22
C PRO A 123 20.09 23.70 3.89
N LYS A 124 20.44 22.54 3.29
CA LYS A 124 21.80 22.23 2.83
C LYS A 124 22.18 22.93 1.52
N HIS A 125 21.18 23.24 0.68
CA HIS A 125 21.37 23.84 -0.64
C HIS A 125 20.31 24.92 -0.89
N PRO A 126 20.51 26.16 -0.38
CA PRO A 126 19.48 27.20 -0.40
C PRO A 126 18.96 27.56 -1.81
N MET A 127 19.78 27.36 -2.84
CA MET A 127 19.41 27.62 -4.24
C MET A 127 18.55 26.53 -4.88
N GLN A 128 18.36 25.39 -4.21
CA GLN A 128 17.59 24.26 -4.74
C GLN A 128 16.34 24.00 -3.91
N GLN A 129 15.24 23.70 -4.60
CA GLN A 129 13.99 23.29 -3.97
C GLN A 129 14.08 21.82 -3.54
N LEU A 130 13.61 21.53 -2.32
CA LEU A 130 13.52 20.19 -1.72
C LEU A 130 12.42 19.37 -2.41
N SER A 131 12.69 18.97 -3.64
CA SER A 131 11.92 18.00 -4.40
C SER A 131 12.31 16.57 -4.02
N LYS A 132 11.53 15.57 -4.46
CA LYS A 132 11.84 14.16 -4.22
C LYS A 132 13.18 13.76 -4.83
N ASN A 133 13.47 14.19 -6.05
CA ASN A 133 14.74 13.91 -6.72
C ASN A 133 15.91 14.58 -6.00
N HIS A 134 15.74 15.84 -5.60
CA HIS A 134 16.76 16.54 -4.81
C HIS A 134 16.99 15.85 -3.46
N ALA A 135 15.93 15.40 -2.78
CA ALA A 135 16.04 14.66 -1.53
C ALA A 135 16.86 13.36 -1.70
N ILE A 136 16.65 12.63 -2.80
CA ILE A 136 17.40 11.40 -3.12
C ILE A 136 18.90 11.69 -3.26
N SER A 137 19.27 12.74 -4.01
CA SER A 137 20.69 13.11 -4.21
C SER A 137 21.31 13.79 -2.98
N CYS A 138 20.55 14.66 -2.30
CA CYS A 138 21.03 15.45 -1.15
C CYS A 138 21.29 14.58 0.11
N LEU A 139 20.57 13.47 0.26
CA LEU A 139 20.80 12.49 1.32
C LEU A 139 21.55 11.23 0.85
N ASP A 140 22.00 11.22 -0.40
CA ASP A 140 22.71 10.08 -1.00
C ASP A 140 22.02 8.73 -0.72
N MET A 141 20.70 8.69 -0.95
CA MET A 141 19.86 7.56 -0.53
C MET A 141 20.29 6.23 -1.15
N HIS A 142 20.84 6.28 -2.37
CA HIS A 142 21.31 5.10 -3.09
C HIS A 142 22.45 4.40 -2.35
N ARG A 143 23.44 5.17 -1.91
CA ARG A 143 24.58 4.62 -1.16
C ARG A 143 24.16 4.11 0.21
N HIS A 144 23.36 4.88 0.94
CA HIS A 144 22.89 4.47 2.26
C HIS A 144 22.04 3.18 2.21
N LEU A 145 21.18 3.03 1.21
CA LEU A 145 20.31 1.86 1.07
C LEU A 145 20.97 0.67 0.35
N LEU A 146 22.22 0.83 -0.10
CA LEU A 146 22.95 -0.16 -0.92
C LEU A 146 22.18 -0.53 -2.19
N MET A 147 21.69 0.49 -2.91
CA MET A 147 20.85 0.34 -4.09
C MET A 147 21.48 0.99 -5.33
N PRO A 148 21.35 0.39 -6.52
CA PRO A 148 21.86 0.99 -7.74
C PRO A 148 21.09 2.27 -8.12
N GLU A 149 21.79 3.23 -8.72
CA GLU A 149 21.22 4.50 -9.21
C GLU A 149 20.21 4.33 -10.35
N THR A 150 20.16 3.14 -10.97
CA THR A 150 19.16 2.78 -11.98
C THR A 150 17.73 2.79 -11.42
N ILE A 151 17.56 2.64 -10.12
CA ILE A 151 16.25 2.68 -9.45
C ILE A 151 15.85 4.13 -9.21
N ARG A 152 14.89 4.65 -9.97
CA ARG A 152 14.47 6.07 -9.85
C ARG A 152 14.05 6.51 -8.46
N ASP A 153 13.43 5.60 -7.70
CA ASP A 153 12.77 5.89 -6.42
C ASP A 153 13.14 4.82 -5.37
N PRO A 154 14.25 5.00 -4.64
CA PRO A 154 14.78 3.95 -3.76
C PRO A 154 13.86 3.64 -2.58
N LEU A 155 13.23 4.67 -1.98
CA LEU A 155 12.31 4.49 -0.84
C LEU A 155 11.04 3.68 -1.20
N PRO A 156 10.22 4.06 -2.21
CA PRO A 156 9.08 3.24 -2.63
C PRO A 156 9.47 1.83 -3.08
N PHE A 157 10.61 1.70 -3.79
CA PHE A 157 11.11 0.39 -4.20
C PHE A 157 11.35 -0.50 -2.99
N LEU A 158 12.09 -0.01 -2.00
CA LEU A 158 12.39 -0.78 -0.79
C LEU A 158 11.12 -1.08 0.02
N LEU A 159 10.20 -0.11 0.18
CA LEU A 159 8.90 -0.33 0.82
C LEU A 159 8.00 -1.35 0.09
N ASN A 160 8.23 -1.59 -1.21
CA ASN A 160 7.56 -2.65 -1.97
C ASN A 160 8.18 -4.04 -1.75
N MET A 161 9.35 -4.12 -1.13
CA MET A 161 10.01 -5.37 -0.77
C MET A 161 9.69 -5.83 0.67
N LEU A 162 8.92 -5.05 1.46
CA LEU A 162 8.57 -5.46 2.83
C LEU A 162 7.85 -6.82 2.82
N PRO A 163 8.05 -7.66 3.85
CA PRO A 163 7.45 -8.98 3.93
C PRO A 163 5.92 -8.89 3.83
N LEU A 164 5.33 -9.75 2.99
CA LEU A 164 3.88 -9.82 2.80
C LEU A 164 3.19 -10.72 3.84
N ARG A 165 3.96 -11.53 4.55
CA ARG A 165 3.48 -12.49 5.54
C ARG A 165 4.23 -12.29 6.85
N PRO A 166 3.60 -12.57 8.00
CA PRO A 166 4.26 -12.51 9.30
C PRO A 166 5.44 -13.48 9.42
N SER A 167 5.35 -14.65 8.78
CA SER A 167 6.50 -15.57 8.69
C SER A 167 7.47 -15.06 7.63
N VAL A 168 8.63 -14.60 8.09
CA VAL A 168 9.72 -14.06 7.25
C VAL A 168 10.84 -15.09 7.20
N PRO A 169 11.32 -15.51 6.03
CA PRO A 169 12.50 -16.34 5.90
C PRO A 169 13.74 -15.71 6.58
N PRO A 170 14.63 -16.49 7.23
CA PRO A 170 15.76 -15.93 7.99
C PRO A 170 16.67 -15.00 7.18
N ASN A 171 16.94 -15.32 5.91
CA ASN A 171 17.71 -14.47 5.00
C ASN A 171 17.06 -13.10 4.78
N LEU A 172 15.74 -13.08 4.57
CA LEU A 172 14.97 -11.84 4.41
C LEU A 172 14.90 -11.05 5.71
N ALA A 173 14.79 -11.74 6.86
CA ALA A 173 14.80 -11.10 8.17
C ALA A 173 16.16 -10.42 8.46
N LEU A 174 17.28 -11.06 8.10
CA LEU A 174 18.62 -10.48 8.19
C LEU A 174 18.75 -9.23 7.31
N THR A 175 18.36 -9.30 6.03
CA THR A 175 18.39 -8.14 5.13
C THR A 175 17.60 -6.96 5.70
N TRP A 176 16.37 -7.22 6.17
CA TRP A 176 15.54 -6.16 6.76
C TRP A 176 16.07 -5.65 8.10
N SER A 177 16.75 -6.47 8.89
CA SER A 177 17.39 -6.03 10.14
C SER A 177 18.48 -4.98 9.89
N GLN A 178 19.15 -5.03 8.74
CA GLN A 178 20.18 -4.08 8.32
C GLN A 178 19.57 -2.85 7.63
N GLN A 179 18.63 -3.06 6.71
CA GLN A 179 18.08 -1.98 5.89
C GLN A 179 17.02 -1.13 6.61
N TRP A 180 16.26 -1.70 7.53
CA TRP A 180 15.14 -0.99 8.17
C TRP A 180 15.58 0.21 9.02
N PRO A 181 16.62 0.11 9.87
CA PRO A 181 17.09 1.26 10.65
C PRO A 181 17.57 2.39 9.75
N ILE A 182 18.29 2.07 8.67
CA ILE A 182 18.78 3.05 7.70
C ILE A 182 17.61 3.77 7.02
N LEU A 183 16.60 3.02 6.57
CA LEU A 183 15.39 3.61 5.99
C LEU A 183 14.70 4.55 6.97
N CYS A 184 14.56 4.15 8.24
CA CYS A 184 13.92 4.97 9.26
C CYS A 184 14.72 6.24 9.58
N SER A 185 16.06 6.16 9.61
CA SER A 185 16.96 7.31 9.79
C SER A 185 16.85 8.28 8.61
N LEU A 186 16.92 7.79 7.37
CA LEU A 186 16.75 8.63 6.17
C LEU A 186 15.41 9.35 6.16
N GLN A 187 14.32 8.64 6.47
CA GLN A 187 13.00 9.26 6.56
C GLN A 187 12.93 10.32 7.66
N HIS A 188 13.65 10.13 8.77
CA HIS A 188 13.73 11.10 9.85
C HIS A 188 14.56 12.33 9.47
N GLU A 189 15.72 12.15 8.85
CA GLU A 189 16.56 13.24 8.33
C GLU A 189 15.81 14.08 7.30
N LEU A 190 14.99 13.46 6.45
CA LEU A 190 14.12 14.19 5.51
C LEU A 190 13.13 15.09 6.22
N ASP A 191 12.50 14.61 7.30
CA ASP A 191 11.59 15.44 8.10
C ASP A 191 12.36 16.62 8.71
N GLN A 192 13.56 16.39 9.24
CA GLN A 192 14.40 17.46 9.79
C GLN A 192 14.77 18.50 8.72
N LEU A 193 15.16 18.05 7.52
CA LEU A 193 15.45 18.92 6.38
C LEU A 193 14.23 19.73 5.95
N TYR A 194 13.05 19.12 5.93
CA TYR A 194 11.84 19.80 5.48
C TYR A 194 11.37 20.85 6.49
N TYR A 195 11.37 20.51 7.78
CA TYR A 195 10.91 21.41 8.83
C TYR A 195 11.97 22.43 9.27
N ASN A 196 13.23 22.24 8.84
CA ASN A 196 14.40 22.99 9.29
C ASN A 196 14.46 23.05 10.83
N LYS A 197 14.18 21.92 11.47
CA LYS A 197 14.12 21.76 12.92
C LYS A 197 14.77 20.45 13.31
N LEU A 198 15.58 20.48 14.35
CA LEU A 198 16.03 19.27 15.02
C LEU A 198 14.81 18.62 15.68
N ILE A 199 14.43 17.45 15.18
CA ILE A 199 13.35 16.65 15.75
C ILE A 199 14.05 15.63 16.67
N PRO A 200 13.88 15.71 18.00
CA PRO A 200 14.55 14.80 18.91
C PRO A 200 14.14 13.34 18.65
N THR A 201 15.13 12.46 18.54
CA THR A 201 14.91 11.01 18.47
C THR A 201 14.67 10.47 19.88
N LYS A 202 13.41 10.21 20.25
CA LYS A 202 13.09 9.63 21.56
C LYS A 202 13.56 8.18 21.73
N HIS A 203 13.72 7.46 20.61
CA HIS A 203 14.16 6.07 20.56
C HIS A 203 15.01 5.84 19.33
N SER A 204 15.89 4.84 19.35
CA SER A 204 16.62 4.41 18.16
C SER A 204 15.65 3.91 17.08
N HIS A 205 15.95 4.26 15.84
CA HIS A 205 15.09 4.03 14.70
C HIS A 205 14.87 2.53 14.42
N GLY A 206 13.61 2.14 14.20
CA GLY A 206 13.26 0.80 13.74
C GLY A 206 13.23 -0.31 14.81
N GLN A 207 13.48 0.01 16.09
CA GLN A 207 13.64 -0.99 17.17
C GLN A 207 12.49 -2.00 17.27
N LYS A 208 11.24 -1.54 17.14
CA LYS A 208 10.07 -2.43 17.26
C LYS A 208 10.05 -3.51 16.17
N LEU A 209 10.46 -3.16 14.96
CA LEU A 209 10.54 -4.14 13.88
C LEU A 209 11.74 -5.05 14.06
N LEU A 210 12.89 -4.52 14.51
CA LEU A 210 14.09 -5.32 14.76
C LEU A 210 13.84 -6.41 15.81
N VAL A 211 13.19 -6.05 16.93
CA VAL A 211 12.83 -7.02 17.98
C VAL A 211 11.95 -8.13 17.42
N TRP A 212 10.97 -7.77 16.58
CA TRP A 212 10.08 -8.73 15.95
C TRP A 212 10.79 -9.63 14.93
N LEU A 213 11.67 -9.07 14.09
CA LEU A 213 12.45 -9.84 13.12
C LEU A 213 13.39 -10.84 13.80
N LYS A 214 14.00 -10.46 14.93
CA LYS A 214 14.84 -11.35 15.74
C LYS A 214 14.09 -12.54 16.34
N GLN A 215 12.78 -12.42 16.56
CA GLN A 215 11.94 -13.54 16.99
C GLN A 215 11.61 -14.52 15.85
N SER A 216 11.92 -14.15 14.61
CA SER A 216 11.61 -14.92 13.40
C SER A 216 12.84 -15.59 12.76
N ILE A 217 14.03 -15.37 13.33
CA ILE A 217 15.31 -16.01 12.97
C ILE A 217 15.57 -17.13 13.96
#